data_AF-A0A2Z5YSH2-F1
#
_entry.id   AF-A0A2Z5YSH2-F1
#
_cell.length_a   1.000
_cell.length_b   1.000
_cell.length_c   1.000
_cell.angle_alpha   90.00
_cell.angle_beta   90.00
_cell.angle_gamma   90.00
#
_symmetry.space_group_name_H-M   'P 1'
#
loop_
_entity.id
_entity.type
_entity.pdbx_description
1 polymer ?
#
loop_
_entity_poly.entity_id
_entity_poly.type
_entity_poly.pdbx_seq_one_letter_code
_entity_poly.pdbx_strand_id
1 'polypeptide(L)' 'MEPTTDEDRRNELRSLLARIEQHPERDMTAERQRVQVLRQLVGGTQETA' A
#
# COMPACT_ATOMS: atom_id res chain seq x y z
N MET A 1 0.15 6.64 -19.47
CA MET A 1 0.14 6.29 -18.04
C MET A 1 1.27 7.06 -17.41
N GLU A 2 0.98 7.95 -16.46
CA GLU A 2 2.02 8.60 -15.66
C GLU A 2 2.76 7.54 -14.83
N PRO A 3 4.08 7.64 -14.67
CA PRO A 3 4.83 6.72 -13.84
C PRO A 3 4.40 6.91 -12.39
N THR A 4 3.89 5.85 -11.77
CA THR A 4 3.57 5.88 -10.33
C THR A 4 4.86 6.11 -9.54
N THR A 5 4.90 7.21 -8.81
CA THR A 5 6.04 7.58 -7.98
C THR A 5 6.02 6.82 -6.65
N ASP A 6 7.13 6.84 -5.92
CA ASP A 6 7.14 6.30 -4.55
C ASP A 6 6.23 7.08 -3.60
N GLU A 7 6.01 8.37 -3.87
CA GLU A 7 5.04 9.17 -3.12
C GLU A 7 3.61 8.67 -3.35
N ASP A 8 3.26 8.36 -4.60
CA ASP A 8 1.96 7.77 -4.93
C ASP A 8 1.76 6.42 -4.22
N ARG A 9 2.78 5.57 -4.19
CA ARG A 9 2.73 4.27 -3.48
C ARG A 9 2.53 4.46 -1.97
N ARG A 10 3.18 5.46 -1.36
CA ARG A 10 2.98 5.81 0.06
C ARG A 10 1.59 6.37 0.31
N ASN A 11 1.04 7.18 -0.59
CA ASN A 11 -0.30 7.73 -0.50
C ASN A 11 -1.37 6.63 -0.60
N GLU A 12 -1.19 5.69 -1.54
CA GLU A 12 -2.04 4.52 -1.69
C GLU A 12 -2.01 3.66 -0.41
N LEU A 13 -0.82 3.38 0.12
CA LEU A 13 -0.64 2.59 1.35
C LEU A 13 -1.39 3.22 2.54
N ARG A 14 -1.26 4.53 2.75
CA ARG A 14 -1.97 5.25 3.83
C ARG A 14 -3.49 5.16 3.67
N SER A 15 -3.97 5.32 2.45
CA SER A 15 -5.41 5.27 2.15
C SER A 15 -6.00 3.89 2.41
N LEU A 16 -5.29 2.82 2.03
CA LEU A 16 -5.72 1.45 2.25
C LEU A 16 -5.74 1.08 3.74
N LEU A 17 -4.73 1.49 4.50
CA LEU A 17 -4.70 1.27 5.95
C LEU A 17 -5.88 1.97 6.64
N ALA A 18 -6.12 3.24 6.31
CA ALA A 18 -7.25 3.98 6.87
C ALA A 18 -8.60 3.32 6.54
N ARG A 19 -8.78 2.80 5.32
CA ARG A 19 -10.01 2.06 4.95
C ARG A 19 -10.18 0.77 5.75
N ILE A 20 -9.08 0.04 5.98
CA ILE A 20 -9.09 -1.19 6.79
C ILE A 20 -9.46 -0.90 8.24
N GLU A 21 -8.96 0.19 8.80
CA GLU A 21 -9.26 0.62 10.17
C GLU A 21 -10.71 1.10 10.31
N GLN A 22 -11.27 1.75 9.28
CA GLN A 22 -12.65 2.26 9.30
C GLN A 22 -13.72 1.17 9.10
N HIS A 23 -13.37 0.03 8.50
CA HIS A 23 -14.31 -1.05 8.19
C HIS A 23 -13.78 -2.43 8.58
N PRO A 24 -13.52 -2.68 9.88
CA PRO A 24 -12.99 -3.97 10.32
C PRO A 24 -13.98 -5.13 10.09
N GLU A 25 -15.29 -4.87 10.00
CA GLU A 25 -16.31 -5.89 9.73
C GLU A 25 -16.39 -6.35 8.27
N ARG A 26 -15.72 -5.68 7.32
CA ARG A 26 -15.76 -6.05 5.90
C ARG A 26 -14.60 -6.98 5.55
N ASP A 27 -14.85 -7.91 4.63
CA ASP A 27 -13.76 -8.66 4.02
C ASP A 27 -12.93 -7.71 3.15
N MET A 28 -11.72 -7.43 3.63
CA MET A 28 -10.75 -6.53 3.01
C MET A 28 -9.49 -7.29 2.60
N THR A 29 -9.66 -8.56 2.21
CA THR A 29 -8.54 -9.43 1.83
C THR A 29 -7.75 -8.83 0.67
N ALA A 30 -8.42 -8.24 -0.32
CA ALA A 30 -7.78 -7.59 -1.45
C ALA A 30 -6.94 -6.37 -1.04
N GLU A 31 -7.48 -5.49 -0.18
CA GLU A 31 -6.76 -4.34 0.35
C GLU A 31 -5.58 -4.75 1.22
N ARG A 32 -5.71 -5.80 2.04
CA ARG A 32 -4.62 -6.35 2.87
C ARG A 32 -3.50 -6.93 2.01
N GLN A 33 -3.85 -7.67 0.95
CA GLN A 33 -2.87 -8.16 -0.03
C GLN A 33 -2.15 -7.00 -0.73
N ARG A 34 -2.89 -5.96 -1.13
CA ARG A 34 -2.32 -4.77 -1.76
C ARG A 34 -1.37 -4.01 -0.82
N VAL A 35 -1.74 -3.86 0.45
CA VAL A 35 -0.90 -3.27 1.51
C VAL A 35 0.43 -4.03 1.64
N GLN A 36 0.40 -5.37 1.62
CA GLN A 36 1.61 -6.19 1.70
C GLN A 36 2.55 -5.93 0.52
N VAL A 37 2.02 -5.88 -0.71
CA VAL A 37 2.81 -5.57 -1.91
C VAL A 37 3.37 -4.16 -1.84
N LEU A 38 2.56 -3.16 -1.47
CA LEU A 38 3.02 -1.77 -1.35
C LEU A 38 4.11 -1.61 -0.27
N ARG A 39 4.02 -2.34 0.84
CA ARG A 39 5.07 -2.36 1.87
C ARG A 39 6.38 -2.92 1.35
N GLN A 40 6.34 -3.95 0.51
CA GLN A 40 7.54 -4.49 -0.14
C GLN A 40 8.11 -3.52 -1.18
N LEU A 41 7.25 -2.86 -1.96
CA LEU A 41 7.68 -1.90 -2.98
C LEU A 41 8.25 -0.61 -2.38
N VAL A 42 7.75 -0.14 -1.23
CA VAL A 42 8.25 1.07 -0.55
C VAL A 42 9.41 0.75 0.40
N GLY A 43 9.37 -0.42 1.05
CA GLY A 43 10.41 -0.86 1.99
C GLY A 43 11.64 -1.48 1.31
N GLY A 44 11.44 -2.15 0.17
CA GLY A 44 12.47 -2.80 -0.64
C GLY A 44 13.28 -1.85 -1.52
N THR A 45 12.88 -0.58 -1.65
CA THR A 45 13.68 0.47 -2.33
C THR A 45 14.99 0.80 -1.59
N GLN A 46 15.24 0.19 -0.42
CA GLN A 46 16.52 0.32 0.31
C GLN A 46 17.59 -0.72 -0.06
N GLU A 47 17.32 -1.69 -0.93
CA GLU A 47 18.32 -2.72 -1.32
C GLU A 47 18.50 -2.82 -2.83
N THR A 48 19.02 -1.74 -3.43
CA THR A 48 19.91 -1.78 -4.59
C THR A 48 20.73 -0.49 -4.63
N ALA A 49 21.85 -0.48 -3.91
CA ALA A 49 22.96 0.45 -4.09
C ALA A 49 24.27 -0.28 -3.77
#